data_AF-A0A350BZK3-F1
#
_entry.id   AF-A0A350BZK3-F1
#
_cell.length_a   1.000
_cell.length_b   1.000
_cell.length_c   1.000
_cell.angle_alpha   90.00
_cell.angle_beta   90.00
_cell.angle_gamma   90.00
#
_symmetry.space_group_name_H-M   'P 1'
#
loop_
_entity.id
_entity.type
_entity.pdbx_description
1 polymer ?
#
loop_
_entity_poly.entity_id
_entity_poly.type
_entity_poly.pdbx_seq_one_letter_code
_entity_poly.pdbx_strand_id
1 'polypeptide(L)'
;MVICALCGSPVFLRREQAAGKYMAEQVVRKNRQAVYCFYDKDGIVDGYVPFFLKGLREVADGICVVVNGEVCDSGLELLRTYSDEVILRPNDGYDVTAYKAGLMHILSEKEDVSSVILCNNTLFGPFRPFPEMFEEMESRNLDFWGITAFEGDPGDPFGTIRYGYIPEHVQSFFMVFERRFLKTEDFGYWWEQLPAIHRYEEAIGYFEAVFT
;
A
#
# COMPACT_ATOMS: atom_id res chain seq x y z
N MET A 1 -4.10 2.65 -15.28
CA MET A 1 -5.42 3.30 -15.03
C MET A 1 -5.56 3.39 -13.52
N VAL A 2 -5.59 4.59 -12.95
CA VAL A 2 -5.72 4.84 -11.51
C VAL A 2 -7.21 4.84 -11.18
N ILE A 3 -7.67 4.00 -10.25
CA ILE A 3 -9.06 4.05 -9.79
C ILE A 3 -9.07 4.00 -8.26
N CYS A 4 -9.63 5.03 -7.65
CA CYS A 4 -10.03 4.99 -6.25
C CYS A 4 -11.31 4.16 -6.12
N ALA A 5 -11.30 3.20 -5.18
CA ALA A 5 -12.40 2.25 -4.99
C ALA A 5 -13.75 2.94 -4.63
N LEU A 6 -13.71 4.19 -4.15
CA LEU A 6 -14.88 4.93 -3.68
C LEU A 6 -15.42 5.99 -4.65
N CYS A 7 -14.69 6.38 -5.71
CA CYS A 7 -15.17 7.34 -6.71
C CYS A 7 -15.51 6.64 -8.04
N GLY A 8 -16.78 6.29 -8.21
CA GLY A 8 -17.30 5.58 -9.39
C GLY A 8 -17.48 6.44 -10.65
N SER A 9 -16.41 7.05 -11.18
CA SER A 9 -16.47 7.80 -12.45
C SER A 9 -15.85 7.02 -13.62
N PRO A 10 -16.63 6.56 -14.62
CA PRO A 10 -16.11 5.87 -15.79
C PRO A 10 -15.83 6.85 -16.94
N VAL A 11 -14.63 6.77 -17.55
CA VAL A 11 -14.32 7.50 -18.79
C VAL A 11 -13.90 6.52 -19.90
N PHE A 12 -14.85 6.35 -20.83
CA PHE A 12 -14.81 5.84 -22.21
C PHE A 12 -14.30 4.43 -22.56
N LEU A 13 -15.29 3.66 -23.04
CA LEU A 13 -15.25 2.45 -23.85
C LEU A 13 -14.28 2.48 -25.05
N ARG A 14 -13.55 1.38 -25.24
CA ARG A 14 -13.39 0.77 -26.57
C ARG A 14 -13.54 -0.75 -26.50
N ARG A 15 -14.51 -1.25 -27.28
CA ARG A 15 -14.66 -2.65 -27.65
C ARG A 15 -13.51 -3.06 -28.56
N GLU A 16 -12.97 -4.25 -28.34
CA GLU A 16 -12.76 -5.23 -29.41
C GLU A 16 -12.79 -6.65 -28.82
N GLN A 17 -13.72 -7.47 -29.32
CA GLN A 17 -13.77 -8.91 -29.09
C GLN A 17 -12.86 -9.60 -30.10
N ALA A 18 -12.09 -10.60 -29.67
CA ALA A 18 -11.78 -11.75 -30.52
C ALA A 18 -11.55 -13.00 -29.68
N ALA A 19 -12.17 -14.09 -30.12
CA ALA A 19 -12.33 -15.37 -29.47
C ALA A 19 -11.07 -16.26 -29.48
N GLY A 20 -10.94 -17.09 -28.45
CA GLY A 20 -10.55 -18.51 -28.61
C GLY A 20 -9.18 -18.92 -28.08
N LYS A 21 -9.16 -19.54 -26.89
CA LYS A 21 -8.79 -20.97 -26.71
C LYS A 21 -8.76 -21.33 -25.22
N TYR A 22 -9.35 -22.49 -24.93
CA TYR A 22 -9.25 -23.21 -23.67
C TYR A 22 -7.78 -23.27 -23.20
N MET A 23 -7.48 -22.52 -22.15
CA MET A 23 -6.44 -22.84 -21.19
C MET A 23 -7.19 -22.99 -19.89
N ALA A 24 -7.02 -24.14 -19.21
CA ALA A 24 -7.42 -24.24 -17.82
C ALA A 24 -6.76 -23.06 -17.10
N GLU A 25 -7.55 -22.08 -16.65
CA GLU A 25 -7.07 -21.09 -15.70
C GLU A 25 -6.59 -21.90 -14.50
N GLN A 26 -5.28 -22.10 -14.41
CA GLN A 26 -4.67 -22.30 -13.12
C GLN A 26 -5.20 -21.15 -12.29
N VAL A 27 -5.98 -21.47 -11.24
CA VAL A 27 -6.32 -20.49 -10.21
C VAL A 27 -4.97 -20.02 -9.72
N VAL A 28 -4.52 -18.88 -10.22
CA VAL A 28 -3.27 -18.26 -9.79
C VAL A 28 -3.49 -18.04 -8.32
N ARG A 29 -2.82 -18.84 -7.49
CA ARG A 29 -2.85 -18.66 -6.05
C ARG A 29 -2.38 -17.24 -5.84
N LYS A 30 -3.28 -16.38 -5.39
CA LYS A 30 -2.93 -15.02 -5.01
C LYS A 30 -1.96 -15.21 -3.86
N ASN A 31 -0.73 -14.77 -4.07
CA ASN A 31 0.30 -14.65 -3.05
C ASN A 31 0.34 -13.16 -2.73
N ARG A 32 -0.66 -12.68 -2.00
CA ARG A 32 -0.81 -11.27 -1.65
C ARG A 32 -0.07 -10.99 -0.36
N GLN A 33 0.83 -10.03 -0.41
CA GLN A 33 1.63 -9.64 0.73
C GLN A 33 1.20 -8.26 1.21
N ALA A 34 1.32 -8.00 2.50
CA ALA A 34 1.00 -6.71 3.09
C ALA A 34 2.17 -6.18 3.91
N VAL A 35 2.45 -4.88 3.76
CA VAL A 35 3.29 -4.09 4.65
C VAL A 35 2.36 -3.18 5.44
N TYR A 36 2.36 -3.34 6.76
CA TYR A 36 1.61 -2.50 7.68
C TYR A 36 2.57 -1.63 8.48
N CYS A 37 2.62 -0.32 8.19
CA CYS A 37 3.39 0.64 8.98
C CYS A 37 2.64 0.94 10.29
N PHE A 38 3.28 0.70 11.41
CA PHE A 38 2.77 1.05 12.73
C PHE A 38 3.66 2.10 13.37
N TYR A 39 3.07 3.23 13.75
CA TYR A 39 3.71 4.22 14.61
C TYR A 39 2.75 4.69 15.69
N ASP A 40 3.20 4.64 16.94
CA ASP A 40 2.54 5.32 18.06
C ASP A 40 3.61 6.03 18.89
N LYS A 41 3.33 7.27 19.31
CA LYS A 41 4.31 8.09 20.05
C LYS A 41 4.65 7.53 21.43
N ASP A 42 3.73 6.77 22.03
CA ASP A 42 3.88 6.13 23.35
C ASP A 42 4.15 4.62 23.20
N GLY A 43 4.29 4.12 21.96
CA GLY A 43 4.48 2.71 21.64
C GLY A 43 3.29 1.81 21.96
N ILE A 44 2.07 2.38 22.05
CA ILE A 44 0.86 1.66 22.44
C ILE A 44 0.16 1.11 21.20
N VAL A 45 -0.07 -0.21 21.18
CA VAL A 45 -0.90 -0.85 20.15
C VAL A 45 -2.36 -0.83 20.60
N ASP A 46 -3.09 0.17 20.13
CA ASP A 46 -4.52 0.33 20.42
C ASP A 46 -5.36 -0.84 19.90
N GLY A 47 -6.53 -1.05 20.53
CA GLY A 47 -7.40 -2.18 20.23
C GLY A 47 -7.93 -2.26 18.79
N TYR A 48 -7.91 -1.15 18.04
CA TYR A 48 -8.28 -1.17 16.62
C TYR A 48 -7.20 -1.82 15.73
N VAL A 49 -5.93 -1.82 16.13
CA VAL A 49 -4.84 -2.37 15.31
C VAL A 49 -4.98 -3.90 15.15
N PRO A 50 -5.17 -4.70 16.22
CA PRO A 50 -5.49 -6.13 16.07
C PRO A 50 -6.74 -6.38 15.22
N PHE A 51 -7.77 -5.55 15.37
CA PHE A 51 -9.00 -5.66 14.57
C PHE A 51 -8.71 -5.42 13.08
N PHE A 52 -7.91 -4.40 12.77
CA PHE A 52 -7.48 -4.08 11.42
C PHE A 52 -6.66 -5.23 10.80
N LEU A 53 -5.63 -5.70 11.50
CA LEU A 53 -4.75 -6.79 11.04
C LEU A 53 -5.52 -8.09 10.82
N LYS A 54 -6.50 -8.39 11.68
CA LYS A 54 -7.39 -9.54 11.49
C LYS A 54 -8.20 -9.43 10.19
N GLY A 55 -8.74 -8.24 9.89
CA GLY A 55 -9.41 -8.00 8.62
C GLY A 55 -8.45 -8.12 7.43
N LEU A 56 -7.24 -7.54 7.54
CA LEU A 56 -6.23 -7.58 6.49
C LEU A 56 -5.82 -9.02 6.14
N ARG A 57 -5.79 -9.91 7.13
CA ARG A 57 -5.52 -11.34 6.94
C ARG A 57 -6.53 -12.05 6.04
N GLU A 58 -7.76 -11.55 5.93
CA GLU A 58 -8.78 -12.16 5.05
C GLU A 58 -8.43 -12.00 3.56
N VAL A 59 -7.55 -11.05 3.23
CA VAL A 59 -7.17 -10.74 1.85
C VAL A 59 -5.68 -10.89 1.57
N ALA A 60 -4.84 -10.96 2.60
CA ALA A 60 -3.39 -11.10 2.49
C ALA A 60 -2.89 -12.48 2.99
N ASP A 61 -2.12 -13.16 2.15
CA ASP A 61 -1.43 -14.42 2.50
C ASP A 61 -0.27 -14.19 3.47
N GLY A 62 0.36 -13.02 3.41
CA GLY A 62 1.42 -12.64 4.34
C GLY A 62 1.31 -11.19 4.80
N ILE A 63 1.62 -10.93 6.07
CA ILE A 63 1.60 -9.61 6.70
C ILE A 63 2.95 -9.39 7.39
N CYS A 64 3.68 -8.37 6.92
CA CYS A 64 4.85 -7.81 7.58
C CYS A 64 4.45 -6.49 8.24
N VAL A 65 4.55 -6.43 9.57
CA VAL A 65 4.39 -5.17 10.32
C VAL A 65 5.74 -4.49 10.43
N VAL A 66 5.82 -3.23 10.03
CA VAL A 66 6.99 -2.37 10.26
C VAL A 66 6.64 -1.40 11.37
N VAL A 67 7.21 -1.63 12.56
CA VAL A 67 7.13 -0.70 13.67
C VAL A 67 8.13 0.43 13.40
N ASN A 68 7.59 1.59 13.08
CA ASN A 68 8.34 2.78 12.70
C ASN A 68 8.56 3.69 13.91
N GLY A 69 9.27 3.18 14.92
CA GLY A 69 9.42 3.82 16.23
C GLY A 69 9.54 2.80 17.35
N GLU A 70 9.01 3.13 18.51
CA GLU A 70 8.97 2.23 19.67
C GLU A 70 7.64 1.49 19.76
N VAL A 71 7.66 0.34 20.45
CA VAL A 71 6.46 -0.42 20.81
C VAL A 71 6.69 -1.09 22.16
N CYS A 72 5.69 -1.07 23.03
CA CYS A 72 5.77 -1.76 24.32
C CYS A 72 5.69 -3.28 24.15
N ASP A 73 6.17 -4.04 25.14
CA ASP A 73 6.24 -5.51 25.05
C ASP A 73 4.88 -6.17 24.77
N SER A 74 3.81 -5.69 25.41
CA SER A 74 2.46 -6.20 25.18
C SER A 74 1.96 -5.85 23.77
N GLY A 75 2.31 -4.67 23.25
CA GLY A 75 2.01 -4.26 21.89
C GLY A 75 2.75 -5.13 20.88
N LEU A 76 4.04 -5.40 21.11
CA LEU A 76 4.85 -6.25 20.24
C LEU A 76 4.29 -7.68 20.18
N GLU A 77 3.85 -8.23 21.30
CA GLU A 77 3.21 -9.55 21.34
C GLU A 77 1.89 -9.57 20.55
N LEU A 78 1.08 -8.51 20.64
CA LEU A 78 -0.11 -8.36 19.80
C LEU A 78 0.28 -8.33 18.31
N LEU A 79 1.25 -7.51 17.91
CA LEU A 79 1.66 -7.43 16.50
C LEU A 79 2.13 -8.80 15.99
N ARG A 80 2.95 -9.53 16.75
CA ARG A 80 3.39 -10.90 16.41
C ARG A 80 2.26 -11.91 16.32
N THR A 81 1.20 -11.73 17.11
CA THR A 81 0.02 -12.60 17.07
C THR A 81 -0.76 -12.45 15.75
N TYR A 82 -0.81 -11.25 15.19
CA TYR A 82 -1.63 -10.93 14.01
C TYR A 82 -0.83 -10.74 12.71
N SER A 83 0.48 -10.94 12.73
CA SER A 83 1.36 -10.81 11.56
C SER A 83 2.36 -11.97 11.47
N ASP A 84 2.91 -12.18 10.28
CA ASP A 84 3.92 -13.23 10.07
C ASP A 84 5.32 -12.73 10.47
N GLU A 85 5.55 -11.43 10.30
CA GLU A 85 6.85 -10.81 10.46
C GLU A 85 6.70 -9.43 11.10
N VAL A 86 7.61 -9.09 12.01
CA VAL A 86 7.66 -7.75 12.62
C VAL A 86 9.08 -7.20 12.49
N ILE A 87 9.20 -6.05 11.82
CA ILE A 87 10.44 -5.30 11.66
C ILE A 87 10.39 -4.09 12.59
N LEU A 88 11.36 -3.99 13.50
CA LEU A 88 11.54 -2.81 14.35
C LEU A 88 12.56 -1.87 13.70
N ARG A 89 12.22 -0.59 13.56
CA ARG A 89 13.14 0.43 13.04
C ARG A 89 12.92 1.78 13.72
N PRO A 90 13.93 2.68 13.72
CA PRO A 90 13.73 4.07 14.10
C PRO A 90 12.67 4.75 13.21
N ASN A 91 11.97 5.74 13.75
CA ASN A 91 11.02 6.58 13.01
C ASN A 91 11.73 7.60 12.12
N ASP A 92 12.56 7.14 11.20
CA ASP A 92 13.32 7.98 10.27
C ASP A 92 12.68 7.93 8.88
N GLY A 93 12.24 9.09 8.38
CA GLY A 93 11.67 9.24 7.04
C GLY A 93 10.21 8.84 6.89
N TYR A 94 9.45 8.85 8.00
CA TYR A 94 8.00 8.63 8.03
C TYR A 94 7.59 7.29 7.41
N ASP A 95 6.31 7.15 7.04
CA ASP A 95 5.74 5.90 6.58
C ASP A 95 6.32 5.42 5.26
N VAL A 96 6.73 6.33 4.37
CA VAL A 96 7.28 5.95 3.05
C VAL A 96 8.58 5.15 3.17
N THR A 97 9.46 5.48 4.12
CA THR A 97 10.68 4.68 4.33
C THR A 97 10.39 3.37 5.04
N ALA A 98 9.35 3.33 5.89
CA ALA A 98 8.88 2.08 6.50
C ALA A 98 8.26 1.15 5.45
N TYR A 99 7.48 1.71 4.52
CA TYR A 99 6.98 1.01 3.35
C TYR A 99 8.11 0.47 2.49
N LYS A 100 9.13 1.29 2.18
CA LYS A 100 10.33 0.83 1.44
C LYS A 100 10.99 -0.35 2.15
N ALA A 101 11.20 -0.26 3.46
CA ALA A 101 11.84 -1.33 4.23
C ALA A 101 11.05 -2.65 4.16
N GLY A 102 9.74 -2.60 4.44
CA GLY A 102 8.88 -3.79 4.38
C GLY A 102 8.72 -4.34 2.96
N LEU A 103 8.60 -3.46 1.96
CA LEU A 103 8.45 -3.85 0.56
C LEU A 103 9.71 -4.55 0.04
N MET A 104 10.89 -3.97 0.27
CA MET A 104 12.15 -4.58 -0.16
C MET A 104 12.38 -5.93 0.52
N HIS A 105 12.07 -6.02 1.82
CA HIS A 105 12.13 -7.27 2.58
C HIS A 105 11.22 -8.35 2.00
N ILE A 106 9.95 -8.02 1.73
CA ILE A 106 9.00 -8.97 1.14
C ILE A 106 9.45 -9.43 -0.24
N LEU A 107 9.88 -8.50 -1.09
CA LEU A 107 10.28 -8.81 -2.46
C LEU A 107 11.62 -9.56 -2.55
N SER A 108 12.49 -9.46 -1.54
CA SER A 108 13.73 -10.26 -1.47
C SER A 108 13.49 -11.67 -0.94
N GLU A 109 12.58 -11.84 0.02
CA GLU A 109 12.37 -13.12 0.70
C GLU A 109 11.30 -14.00 0.02
N LYS A 110 10.38 -13.41 -0.73
CA LYS A 110 9.21 -14.12 -1.27
C LYS A 110 9.20 -14.12 -2.79
N GLU A 111 9.22 -15.33 -3.35
CA GLU A 111 9.00 -15.52 -4.77
C GLU A 111 7.51 -15.40 -5.13
N ASP A 112 7.24 -15.07 -6.38
CA ASP A 112 5.89 -15.07 -6.96
C ASP A 112 4.85 -14.18 -6.26
N VAL A 113 5.26 -13.10 -5.59
CA VAL A 113 4.33 -12.09 -5.05
C VAL A 113 3.38 -11.59 -6.15
N SER A 114 2.08 -11.73 -5.91
CA SER A 114 1.02 -11.38 -6.86
C SER A 114 0.50 -9.96 -6.69
N SER A 115 0.59 -9.42 -5.48
CA SER A 115 0.25 -8.02 -5.20
C SER A 115 0.82 -7.65 -3.84
N VAL A 116 1.14 -6.38 -3.62
CA VAL A 116 1.55 -5.86 -2.32
C VAL A 116 0.56 -4.79 -1.86
N ILE A 117 0.04 -4.94 -0.65
CA ILE A 117 -0.70 -3.91 0.07
C ILE A 117 0.30 -3.09 0.89
N LEU A 118 0.30 -1.77 0.74
CA LEU A 118 0.97 -0.84 1.64
C LEU A 118 -0.10 -0.07 2.40
N CYS A 119 -0.09 -0.13 3.74
CA CYS A 119 -1.03 0.60 4.56
C CYS A 119 -0.42 0.98 5.91
N ASN A 120 -0.92 2.02 6.56
CA ASN A 120 -0.46 2.45 7.88
C ASN A 120 -1.59 2.42 8.92
N ASN A 121 -1.22 2.65 10.18
CA ASN A 121 -2.13 2.72 11.30
C ASN A 121 -2.87 4.08 11.44
N THR A 122 -2.82 4.97 10.45
CA THR A 122 -3.67 6.18 10.46
C THR A 122 -5.09 5.90 9.94
N LEU A 123 -5.33 4.68 9.44
CA LEU A 123 -6.63 4.21 9.00
C LEU A 123 -7.31 3.36 10.08
N PHE A 124 -8.42 3.86 10.63
CA PHE A 124 -9.30 3.05 11.45
C PHE A 124 -10.15 2.12 10.58
N GLY A 125 -10.37 0.89 11.03
CA GLY A 125 -11.22 -0.06 10.33
C GLY A 125 -10.71 -1.50 10.44
N PRO A 126 -11.13 -2.40 9.52
CA PRO A 126 -12.03 -2.11 8.42
C PRO A 126 -13.48 -1.85 8.86
N PHE A 127 -14.14 -0.81 8.33
CA PHE A 127 -15.58 -0.56 8.57
C PHE A 127 -16.50 -1.48 7.76
N ARG A 128 -15.97 -2.05 6.67
CA ARG A 128 -16.58 -3.08 5.82
C ARG A 128 -15.52 -4.16 5.56
N PRO A 129 -15.87 -5.47 5.56
CA PRO A 129 -14.89 -6.52 5.32
C PRO A 129 -14.06 -6.27 4.07
N PHE A 130 -12.74 -6.43 4.15
CA PHE A 130 -11.85 -6.25 3.00
C PHE A 130 -12.19 -7.15 1.79
N PRO A 131 -12.64 -8.42 1.95
CA PRO A 131 -12.92 -9.29 0.80
C PRO A 131 -13.83 -8.66 -0.24
N GLU A 132 -14.91 -7.98 0.17
CA GLU A 132 -15.85 -7.32 -0.75
C GLU A 132 -15.15 -6.26 -1.62
N MET A 133 -14.28 -5.45 -1.01
CA MET A 133 -13.51 -4.43 -1.74
C MET A 133 -12.47 -5.06 -2.67
N PHE A 134 -11.80 -6.11 -2.24
CA PHE A 134 -10.80 -6.80 -3.06
C PHE A 134 -11.44 -7.53 -4.23
N GLU A 135 -12.57 -8.21 -4.05
CA GLU A 135 -13.31 -8.86 -5.13
C GLU A 135 -13.72 -7.86 -6.22
N GLU A 136 -14.23 -6.69 -5.83
CA GLU A 136 -14.58 -5.62 -6.77
C GLU A 136 -13.36 -5.12 -7.54
N MET A 137 -12.25 -4.83 -6.85
CA MET A 137 -11.05 -4.28 -7.49
C MET A 137 -10.32 -5.30 -8.36
N GLU A 138 -10.35 -6.59 -8.01
CA GLU A 138 -9.79 -7.69 -8.80
C GLU A 138 -10.54 -7.92 -10.11
N SER A 139 -11.81 -7.52 -10.20
CA SER A 139 -12.57 -7.55 -11.45
C SER A 139 -12.08 -6.49 -12.46
N ARG A 140 -11.27 -5.53 -12.00
CA ARG A 140 -10.74 -4.41 -12.79
C ARG A 140 -9.31 -4.72 -13.21
N ASN A 141 -8.97 -4.46 -14.47
CA ASN A 141 -7.61 -4.64 -14.99
C ASN A 141 -6.74 -3.42 -14.62
N LEU A 142 -6.23 -3.39 -13.39
CA LEU A 142 -5.48 -2.28 -12.80
C LEU A 142 -4.01 -2.67 -12.56
N ASP A 143 -3.13 -1.67 -12.62
CA ASP A 143 -1.71 -1.81 -12.27
C ASP A 143 -1.48 -1.54 -10.78
N PHE A 144 -2.28 -0.63 -10.21
CA PHE A 144 -2.35 -0.33 -8.78
C PHE A 144 -3.67 0.39 -8.47
N TRP A 145 -4.00 0.49 -7.18
CA TRP A 145 -5.17 1.22 -6.69
C TRP A 145 -5.04 1.59 -5.21
N GLY A 146 -5.95 2.43 -4.72
CA GLY A 146 -6.11 2.71 -3.29
C GLY A 146 -7.56 3.01 -2.95
N ILE A 147 -7.83 3.24 -1.67
CA ILE A 147 -9.21 3.41 -1.18
C ILE A 147 -9.70 4.86 -1.27
N THR A 148 -8.78 5.82 -1.43
CA THR A 148 -9.08 7.24 -1.60
C THR A 148 -8.11 7.86 -2.62
N ALA A 149 -8.53 8.99 -3.18
CA ALA A 149 -7.69 9.83 -4.02
C ALA A 149 -7.87 11.29 -3.61
N PHE A 150 -6.80 12.06 -3.70
CA PHE A 150 -6.82 13.51 -3.58
C PHE A 150 -7.00 14.10 -4.97
N GLU A 151 -7.96 15.03 -5.16
CA GLU A 151 -8.31 15.60 -6.47
C GLU A 151 -7.24 16.54 -7.07
N GLY A 152 -6.20 16.85 -6.28
CA GLY A 152 -5.15 17.79 -6.65
C GLY A 152 -5.43 19.23 -6.20
N ASP A 153 -4.41 20.06 -6.28
CA ASP A 153 -4.46 21.49 -6.00
C ASP A 153 -3.50 22.23 -6.95
N PRO A 154 -3.89 23.38 -7.54
CA PRO A 154 -3.04 24.13 -8.45
C PRO A 154 -1.79 24.75 -7.79
N GLY A 155 -1.71 24.78 -6.46
CA GLY A 155 -0.55 25.24 -5.70
C GLY A 155 0.30 24.10 -5.15
N ASP A 156 1.53 24.45 -4.77
CA ASP A 156 2.41 23.61 -3.94
C ASP A 156 2.66 24.33 -2.61
N PRO A 157 1.83 24.09 -1.57
CA PRO A 157 2.02 24.71 -0.27
C PRO A 157 3.29 24.22 0.46
N PHE A 158 3.89 23.11 0.01
CA PHE A 158 5.03 22.46 0.65
C PHE A 158 6.37 22.88 0.03
N GLY A 159 6.34 23.34 -1.22
CA GLY A 159 7.52 23.73 -2.00
C GLY A 159 8.46 22.56 -2.32
N THR A 160 7.99 21.33 -2.16
CA THR A 160 8.76 20.09 -2.32
C THR A 160 8.30 19.27 -3.53
N ILE A 161 7.17 19.62 -4.15
CA ILE A 161 6.58 18.82 -5.23
C ILE A 161 7.24 19.20 -6.55
N ARG A 162 7.84 18.22 -7.22
CA ARG A 162 8.60 18.44 -8.47
C ARG A 162 7.79 19.09 -9.61
N TYR A 163 6.46 19.02 -9.55
CA TYR A 163 5.56 19.59 -10.55
C TYR A 163 5.22 21.06 -10.29
N GLY A 164 5.49 21.58 -9.09
CA GLY A 164 5.09 22.92 -8.66
C GLY A 164 3.60 23.08 -8.34
N TYR A 165 2.86 21.97 -8.27
CA TYR A 165 1.46 21.86 -7.86
C TYR A 165 1.20 20.45 -7.32
N ILE A 166 0.10 20.24 -6.59
CA ILE A 166 -0.33 18.91 -6.15
C ILE A 166 -1.15 18.25 -7.26
N PRO A 167 -0.68 17.19 -7.94
CA PRO A 167 -1.51 16.48 -8.91
C PRO A 167 -2.61 15.65 -8.22
N GLU A 168 -3.58 15.18 -9.01
CA GLU A 168 -4.46 14.11 -8.56
C GLU A 168 -3.62 12.86 -8.27
N HIS A 169 -3.81 12.24 -7.10
CA HIS A 169 -3.02 11.09 -6.67
C HIS A 169 -3.80 10.21 -5.67
N VAL A 170 -3.35 8.96 -5.51
CA VAL A 170 -3.86 8.04 -4.49
C VAL A 170 -3.22 8.36 -3.15
N GLN A 171 -4.01 8.43 -2.08
CA GLN A 171 -3.46 8.72 -0.76
C GLN A 171 -2.75 7.51 -0.17
N SER A 172 -1.61 7.74 0.49
CA SER A 172 -0.64 6.67 0.77
C SER A 172 -0.99 5.74 1.94
N PHE A 173 -2.02 6.08 2.74
CA PHE A 173 -2.41 5.29 3.90
C PHE A 173 -3.00 3.92 3.57
N PHE A 174 -3.43 3.69 2.32
CA PHE A 174 -3.79 2.36 1.81
C PHE A 174 -3.68 2.30 0.28
N MET A 175 -2.67 1.57 -0.20
CA MET A 175 -2.39 1.34 -1.61
C MET A 175 -2.17 -0.15 -1.88
N VAL A 176 -2.51 -0.60 -3.08
CA VAL A 176 -2.29 -1.96 -3.56
C VAL A 176 -1.60 -1.89 -4.92
N PHE A 177 -0.46 -2.56 -5.05
CA PHE A 177 0.29 -2.69 -6.30
C PHE A 177 0.15 -4.10 -6.84
N GLU A 178 -0.32 -4.22 -8.08
CA GLU A 178 -0.58 -5.51 -8.71
C GLU A 178 0.67 -6.08 -9.39
N ARG A 179 0.69 -7.40 -9.61
CA ARG A 179 1.85 -8.16 -10.12
C ARG A 179 2.51 -7.51 -11.34
N ARG A 180 1.70 -6.99 -12.26
CA ARG A 180 2.20 -6.41 -13.52
C ARG A 180 3.08 -5.20 -13.25
N PHE A 181 2.66 -4.34 -12.31
CA PHE A 181 3.39 -3.13 -11.95
C PHE A 181 4.62 -3.44 -11.08
N LEU A 182 4.47 -4.34 -10.10
CA LEU A 182 5.57 -4.79 -9.24
C LEU A 182 6.78 -5.33 -10.01
N LYS A 183 6.55 -5.90 -11.20
CA LYS A 183 7.59 -6.48 -12.07
C LYS A 183 8.20 -5.48 -13.07
N THR A 184 7.75 -4.22 -13.07
CA THR A 184 8.34 -3.20 -13.94
C THR A 184 9.68 -2.73 -13.39
N GLU A 185 10.61 -2.41 -14.28
CA GLU A 185 11.87 -1.79 -13.90
C GLU A 185 11.64 -0.42 -13.24
N ASP A 186 10.65 0.34 -13.73
CA ASP A 186 10.27 1.65 -13.19
C ASP A 186 9.85 1.58 -11.71
N PHE A 187 9.08 0.56 -11.32
CA PHE A 187 8.69 0.37 -9.93
C PHE A 187 9.90 0.13 -9.02
N GLY A 188 10.79 -0.80 -9.41
CA GLY A 188 12.01 -1.09 -8.66
C GLY A 188 12.92 0.13 -8.57
N TYR A 189 13.14 0.80 -9.70
CA TYR A 189 13.97 2.00 -9.80
C TYR A 189 13.43 3.15 -8.94
N TRP A 190 12.11 3.37 -8.92
CA TRP A 190 11.51 4.40 -8.09
C TRP A 190 11.81 4.20 -6.60
N TRP A 191 11.58 2.99 -6.09
CA TRP A 191 11.84 2.68 -4.68
C TRP A 191 13.33 2.71 -4.36
N GLU A 192 14.20 2.27 -5.27
CA GLU A 192 15.65 2.37 -5.10
C GLU A 192 16.11 3.83 -4.96
N GLN A 193 15.64 4.71 -5.85
CA GLN A 193 16.00 6.12 -5.93
C GLN A 193 15.22 7.04 -4.97
N LEU A 194 14.32 6.50 -4.14
CA LEU A 194 13.59 7.29 -3.15
C LEU A 194 14.59 8.10 -2.29
N PRO A 195 14.52 9.44 -2.31
CA PRO A 195 15.45 10.29 -1.58
C PRO A 195 15.29 10.11 -0.07
N ALA A 196 16.30 10.55 0.68
CA ALA A 196 16.18 10.65 2.12
C ALA A 196 15.06 11.64 2.48
N ILE A 197 14.19 11.23 3.39
CA ILE A 197 13.06 12.03 3.86
C ILE A 197 13.42 12.56 5.25
N HIS A 198 13.47 13.87 5.41
CA HIS A 198 13.88 14.51 6.65
C HIS A 198 12.72 15.21 7.37
N ARG A 199 11.65 15.55 6.65
CA ARG A 199 10.48 16.26 7.18
C ARG A 199 9.21 15.86 6.46
N TYR A 200 8.08 16.17 7.08
CA TYR A 200 6.75 15.76 6.59
C TYR A 200 6.47 16.24 5.16
N GLU A 201 6.86 17.46 4.82
CA GLU A 201 6.65 18.03 3.48
C GLU A 201 7.39 17.23 2.39
N GLU A 202 8.50 16.60 2.73
CA GLU A 202 9.27 15.77 1.80
C GLU A 202 8.61 14.40 1.61
N ALA A 203 8.01 13.82 2.64
CA ALA A 203 7.21 12.61 2.49
C ALA A 203 6.03 12.84 1.53
N ILE A 204 5.39 14.00 1.59
CA ILE A 204 4.34 14.36 0.64
C ILE A 204 4.94 14.59 -0.75
N GLY A 205 5.89 15.51 -0.86
CA GLY A 205 6.31 16.02 -2.16
C GLY A 205 7.26 15.12 -2.94
N TYR A 206 7.96 14.20 -2.29
CA TYR A 206 8.83 13.22 -2.95
C TYR A 206 8.15 11.87 -3.15
N PHE A 207 7.02 11.62 -2.48
CA PHE A 207 6.32 10.34 -2.56
C PHE A 207 4.82 10.48 -2.79
N GLU A 208 4.03 10.86 -1.79
CA GLU A 208 2.55 10.76 -1.86
C GLU A 208 1.97 11.49 -3.08
N ALA A 209 2.39 12.74 -3.30
CA ALA A 209 1.88 13.57 -4.38
C ALA A 209 2.50 13.25 -5.76
N VAL A 210 3.44 12.31 -5.86
CA VAL A 210 4.24 12.13 -7.10
C VAL A 210 4.23 10.68 -7.59
N PHE A 211 4.01 9.72 -6.71
CA PHE A 211 4.18 8.31 -7.03
C PHE A 211 3.08 7.72 -7.91
N THR A 212 1.82 8.15 -7.72
CA THR A 212 0.62 7.57 -8.33
C THR A 212 -0.10 8.51 -9.29
#